data_AF-A0A918BA78-F1
#
_entry.id   AF-A0A918BA78-F1
#
_cell.length_a   1.000
_cell.length_b   1.000
_cell.length_c   1.000
_cell.angle_alpha   90.00
_cell.angle_beta   90.00
_cell.angle_gamma   90.00
#
_symmetry.space_group_name_H-M   'P 1'
#
loop_
_entity.id
_entity.type
_entity.pdbx_description
1 polymer ?
#
loop_
_entity_poly.entity_id
_entity_poly.type
_entity_poly.pdbx_seq_one_letter_code
_entity_poly.pdbx_strand_id
1 'polypeptide(L)'
;MFGLSELAVVLIVVILLVGAKRLPDLARSAGKSARILKAEARAMKREQAAAPAPYAQDAQPAPPAATAPRIVEGTVVPPGTGPVHGTTAAQPARGPERPHGSDGHRDGHR
;
A
#
# COMPACT_ATOMS: atom_id res chain seq x y z
N MET A 1 40.64 20.88 -11.43
CA MET A 1 40.13 19.62 -10.83
C MET A 1 38.90 19.82 -9.94
N PHE A 2 38.26 20.99 -9.99
CA PHE A 2 37.02 21.30 -9.28
C PHE A 2 35.94 21.56 -10.34
N GLY A 3 34.85 20.83 -10.28
CA GLY A 3 33.83 20.80 -11.32
C GLY A 3 32.76 19.79 -10.91
N LEU A 4 32.94 18.52 -11.29
CA LEU A 4 32.06 17.46 -10.81
C LEU A 4 32.22 17.19 -9.31
N SER A 5 33.44 17.18 -8.78
CA SER A 5 33.69 16.86 -7.37
C SER A 5 33.06 17.88 -6.42
N GLU A 6 33.16 19.17 -6.76
CA GLU A 6 32.57 20.25 -5.98
C GLU A 6 31.04 20.25 -6.10
N LEU A 7 30.50 20.04 -7.30
CA LEU A 7 29.06 19.89 -7.50
C LEU A 7 28.49 18.69 -6.74
N ALA A 8 29.21 17.57 -6.70
CA ALA A 8 28.80 16.37 -5.96
C ALA A 8 28.74 16.66 -4.45
N VAL A 9 29.73 17.36 -3.90
CA VAL A 9 29.74 17.74 -2.47
C VAL A 9 28.58 18.69 -2.15
N VAL A 10 28.36 19.72 -2.97
CA VAL A 10 27.24 20.66 -2.79
C VAL A 10 25.89 19.93 -2.88
N LEU A 11 25.74 19.03 -3.85
CA LEU A 11 24.52 18.25 -4.02
C LEU A 11 24.22 17.37 -2.80
N ILE A 12 25.24 16.71 -2.24
CA ILE A 12 25.09 15.91 -1.01
C ILE A 12 24.59 16.80 0.15
N VAL A 13 25.17 17.98 0.33
CA VAL A 13 24.75 18.90 1.40
C VAL A 13 23.30 19.35 1.20
N VAL A 14 22.90 19.72 -0.02
CA VAL A 14 21.51 20.09 -0.34
C VAL A 14 20.55 18.93 -0.06
N ILE A 15 20.93 17.70 -0.44
CA ILE A 15 20.15 16.49 -0.14
C ILE A 15 20.05 16.26 1.36
N LEU A 16 21.08 16.51 2.16
CA LEU A 16 20.99 16.35 3.62
C LEU A 16 20.07 17.38 4.26
N LEU A 17 20.11 18.64 3.78
CA LEU A 17 19.25 19.71 4.27
C LEU A 17 17.77 19.51 3.87
N VAL A 18 17.51 19.05 2.65
CA VAL A 18 16.15 18.85 2.12
C VAL A 18 15.61 17.46 2.43
N GLY A 19 16.48 16.46 2.51
CA GLY A 19 16.17 15.09 2.12
C GLY A 19 15.94 14.07 3.22
N ALA A 20 16.11 14.41 4.50
CA ALA A 20 15.82 13.43 5.55
C ALA A 20 14.34 12.95 5.51
N LYS A 21 13.41 13.79 5.05
CA LYS A 21 11.98 13.42 4.89
C LYS A 21 11.39 13.68 3.51
N ARG A 22 11.95 14.59 2.71
CA ARG A 22 11.35 15.01 1.43
C ARG A 22 11.92 14.31 0.20
N LEU A 23 13.18 13.86 0.23
CA LEU A 23 13.74 13.06 -0.86
C LEU A 23 12.96 11.77 -1.14
N PRO A 24 12.62 10.93 -0.14
CA PRO A 24 11.91 9.68 -0.39
C PRO A 24 10.49 9.92 -0.90
N ASP A 25 9.85 11.01 -0.46
CA ASP A 25 8.50 11.40 -0.87
C ASP A 25 8.48 11.88 -2.33
N LEU A 26 9.44 12.73 -2.70
CA LEU A 26 9.64 13.19 -4.08
C LEU A 26 10.03 12.03 -5.01
N ALA A 27 10.91 11.13 -4.57
CA ALA A 27 11.28 9.94 -5.36
C ALA A 27 10.08 9.00 -5.57
N ARG A 28 9.24 8.81 -4.55
CA ARG A 28 8.01 7.99 -4.67
C ARG A 28 6.97 8.63 -5.58
N SER A 29 6.73 9.93 -5.48
CA SER A 29 5.73 10.62 -6.31
C SER A 29 6.20 10.73 -7.77
N ALA A 30 7.46 11.09 -8.01
CA ALA A 30 8.06 11.14 -9.33
C ALA A 30 8.13 9.74 -9.98
N GLY A 31 8.46 8.70 -9.21
CA GLY A 31 8.51 7.32 -9.70
C GLY A 31 7.15 6.80 -10.18
N LYS A 32 6.05 7.23 -9.53
CA LYS A 32 4.68 6.85 -9.93
C LYS A 32 4.31 7.43 -11.31
N SER A 33 4.58 8.73 -11.53
CA SER A 33 4.30 9.39 -12.82
C SER A 33 5.26 8.93 -13.92
N ALA A 34 6.55 8.75 -13.60
CA ALA A 34 7.56 8.26 -14.55
C ALA A 34 7.24 6.85 -15.06
N ARG A 35 6.60 6.00 -14.23
CA ARG A 35 6.18 4.66 -14.66
C ARG A 35 5.08 4.69 -15.72
N ILE A 36 4.11 5.60 -15.56
CA ILE A 36 3.02 5.77 -16.54
C ILE A 36 3.62 6.27 -17.86
N LEU A 37 4.41 7.34 -17.81
CA LEU A 37 5.08 7.87 -19.00
C LEU A 37 5.99 6.83 -19.66
N LYS A 38 6.73 6.02 -18.88
CA LYS A 38 7.57 4.95 -19.43
C LYS A 38 6.76 3.86 -20.12
N ALA A 39 5.58 3.51 -19.59
CA ALA A 39 4.69 2.52 -20.20
C ALA A 39 4.08 3.04 -21.51
N GLU A 40 3.60 4.29 -21.51
CA GLU A 40 3.06 4.95 -22.71
C GLU A 40 4.14 5.16 -23.77
N ALA A 41 5.33 5.63 -23.39
CA ALA A 41 6.47 5.77 -24.29
C ALA A 41 6.94 4.43 -24.88
N ARG A 42 6.86 3.34 -24.11
CA ARG A 42 7.16 1.98 -24.60
C ARG A 42 6.10 1.48 -25.58
N ALA A 43 4.82 1.77 -25.35
CA ALA A 43 3.74 1.41 -26.27
C ALA A 43 3.91 2.11 -27.62
N MET A 44 4.19 3.42 -27.61
CA MET A 44 4.47 4.19 -28.83
C MET A 44 5.71 3.65 -29.58
N LYS A 45 6.75 3.24 -28.84
CA LYS A 45 7.96 2.66 -29.42
C LYS A 45 7.76 1.24 -29.99
N ARG A 46 6.77 0.49 -29.48
CA ARG A 46 6.37 -0.83 -30.02
C ARG A 46 5.51 -0.67 -31.27
N GLU A 47 4.64 0.33 -31.33
CA GLU A 47 3.82 0.63 -32.51
C GLU A 47 4.66 1.14 -33.69
N GLN A 48 5.72 1.92 -33.41
CA GLN A 48 6.69 2.36 -34.42
C GLN A 48 7.65 1.24 -34.89
N ALA A 49 7.76 0.14 -34.15
CA ALA A 49 8.62 -1.00 -34.46
C ALA A 49 7.77 -2.28 -34.58
N ALA A 50 7.00 -2.39 -35.67
CA ALA A 50 6.27 -3.60 -36.01
C ALA A 50 7.22 -4.78 -36.31
N ALA A 51 7.76 -5.40 -35.27
CA ALA A 51 8.31 -6.75 -35.26
C ALA A 51 8.12 -7.34 -33.85
N PRO A 52 7.60 -8.56 -33.70
CA PRO A 52 7.33 -9.13 -32.39
C PRO A 52 8.66 -9.49 -31.73
N ALA A 53 9.09 -8.70 -30.76
CA ALA A 53 10.02 -9.18 -29.75
C ALA A 53 9.17 -9.86 -28.66
N PRO A 54 9.19 -11.20 -28.55
CA PRO A 54 8.78 -11.84 -27.32
C PRO A 54 9.83 -11.46 -26.26
N TYR A 55 9.61 -11.72 -24.98
CA TYR A 55 10.62 -11.44 -23.93
C TYR A 55 10.98 -9.95 -23.74
N ALA A 56 10.00 -9.15 -23.31
CA ALA A 56 10.26 -8.14 -22.29
C ALA A 56 9.30 -8.40 -21.13
N GLN A 57 9.58 -9.48 -20.41
CA GLN A 57 9.24 -9.62 -19.00
C GLN A 57 10.01 -8.52 -18.26
N ASP A 58 9.48 -7.29 -18.28
CA ASP A 58 9.79 -6.35 -17.21
C ASP A 58 9.06 -6.93 -16.00
N ALA A 59 9.81 -7.65 -15.16
CA ALA A 59 9.37 -8.10 -13.85
C ALA A 59 8.59 -6.94 -13.22
N GLN A 60 7.27 -7.12 -13.09
CA GLN A 60 6.48 -6.33 -12.17
C GLN A 60 7.24 -6.45 -10.85
N PRO A 61 7.87 -5.38 -10.31
CA PRO A 61 8.34 -5.47 -8.95
C PRO A 61 7.06 -5.73 -8.17
N ALA A 62 6.94 -6.95 -7.61
CA ALA A 62 5.88 -7.24 -6.66
C ALA A 62 5.92 -6.06 -5.69
N PRO A 63 4.81 -5.30 -5.53
CA PRO A 63 4.82 -4.14 -4.65
C PRO A 63 5.45 -4.60 -3.34
N PRO A 64 6.57 -3.99 -2.87
CA PRO A 64 7.15 -4.35 -1.59
C PRO A 64 5.99 -4.23 -0.62
N ALA A 65 5.56 -5.36 -0.04
CA ALA A 65 4.31 -5.51 0.68
C ALA A 65 4.03 -4.21 1.39
N ALA A 66 3.14 -3.40 0.80
CA ALA A 66 2.98 -2.04 1.23
C ALA A 66 2.49 -2.19 2.65
N THR A 67 3.36 -1.87 3.61
CA THR A 67 2.93 -1.68 4.98
C THR A 67 2.02 -0.47 4.86
N ALA A 68 0.75 -0.74 4.58
CA ALA A 68 -0.29 0.26 4.55
C ALA A 68 -0.11 1.05 5.85
N PRO A 69 -0.13 2.39 5.80
CA PRO A 69 -0.04 3.19 7.02
C PRO A 69 -1.19 2.75 7.92
N ARG A 70 -0.89 1.90 8.89
CA ARG A 70 -1.85 1.44 9.88
C ARG A 70 -2.06 2.60 10.82
N ILE A 71 -3.21 3.25 10.68
CA ILE A 71 -3.66 4.29 11.60
C ILE A 71 -3.92 3.58 12.92
N VAL A 72 -3.03 3.77 13.89
CA VAL A 72 -3.24 3.31 15.26
C VAL A 72 -4.02 4.42 15.95
N GLU A 73 -5.32 4.22 16.14
CA GLU A 73 -6.17 5.14 16.88
C GLU A 73 -5.75 5.09 18.36
N GLY A 74 -5.06 6.14 18.81
CA GLY A 74 -4.67 6.28 20.20
C GLY A 74 -5.90 6.66 21.02
N THR A 75 -6.43 5.73 21.82
CA THR A 75 -7.37 6.10 22.90
C THR A 75 -6.56 6.79 24.00
N VAL A 76 -6.85 8.06 24.28
CA VAL A 76 -6.27 8.79 25.41
C VAL A 76 -6.91 8.26 26.69
N VAL A 77 -6.15 7.54 27.51
CA VAL A 77 -6.54 7.17 28.87
C VAL A 77 -6.23 8.36 29.77
N PRO A 78 -7.21 9.09 30.32
CA PRO A 78 -6.95 10.13 31.29
C PRO A 78 -6.31 9.52 32.55
N PRO A 79 -5.22 10.08 33.08
CA PRO A 79 -4.66 9.63 34.34
C PRO A 79 -5.63 10.01 35.47
N GLY A 80 -6.33 9.04 36.05
CA GLY A 80 -7.21 9.34 37.19
C GLY A 80 -8.28 8.34 37.57
N THR A 81 -8.56 7.30 36.79
CA THR A 81 -9.53 6.27 37.19
C THR A 81 -8.88 4.90 37.12
N GLY A 82 -8.28 4.50 38.24
CA GLY A 82 -7.82 3.13 38.42
C GLY A 82 -8.99 2.14 38.30
N PRO A 83 -8.75 0.88 37.89
CA PRO A 83 -9.77 -0.15 37.91
C PRO A 83 -10.11 -0.45 39.38
N VAL A 84 -11.25 0.06 39.86
CA VAL A 84 -11.89 -0.50 41.05
C VAL A 84 -12.49 -1.84 40.66
N HIS A 85 -12.11 -2.88 41.40
CA HIS A 85 -12.48 -4.27 41.17
C HIS A 85 -13.98 -4.47 40.89
N GLY A 86 -14.27 -5.13 39.76
CA GLY A 86 -15.54 -5.79 39.48
C GLY A 86 -15.35 -7.30 39.50
N THR A 87 -15.85 -7.91 40.56
CA THR A 87 -15.86 -9.33 40.90
C THR A 87 -16.38 -10.25 39.78
N THR A 88 -15.76 -11.42 39.67
CA THR A 88 -16.26 -12.66 39.05
C THR A 88 -17.76 -12.88 39.26
N ALA A 89 -18.56 -12.84 38.18
CA ALA A 89 -19.81 -13.61 38.08
C ALA A 89 -20.34 -13.69 36.64
N ALA A 90 -20.69 -14.92 36.25
CA ALA A 90 -21.71 -15.29 35.26
C ALA A 90 -21.40 -15.09 33.76
N GLN A 91 -20.71 -16.08 33.21
CA GLN A 91 -21.00 -16.60 31.88
C GLN A 91 -22.40 -17.24 31.86
N PRO A 92 -23.34 -16.84 30.99
CA PRO A 92 -24.53 -17.63 30.71
C PRO A 92 -24.29 -18.47 29.45
N ALA A 93 -24.15 -19.79 29.67
CA ALA A 93 -24.27 -20.78 28.62
C ALA A 93 -25.75 -20.99 28.26
N ARG A 94 -26.12 -20.73 27.00
CA ARG A 94 -27.17 -21.40 26.19
C ARG A 94 -26.79 -21.11 24.74
N GLY A 95 -26.55 -22.01 23.80
CA GLY A 95 -26.72 -23.44 23.60
C GLY A 95 -26.69 -23.62 22.06
N PRO A 96 -26.26 -24.76 21.50
CA PRO A 96 -26.29 -25.02 20.05
C PRO A 96 -27.75 -25.27 19.59
N GLU A 97 -28.04 -25.38 18.28
CA GLU A 97 -29.33 -25.74 17.60
C GLU A 97 -29.92 -24.58 16.75
N ARG A 98 -30.23 -24.65 15.43
CA ARG A 98 -30.48 -25.75 14.45
C ARG A 98 -30.23 -25.30 12.99
N PRO A 99 -30.03 -26.24 12.05
CA PRO A 99 -30.22 -26.01 10.63
C PRO A 99 -31.72 -26.08 10.26
N HIS A 100 -32.16 -25.19 9.38
CA HIS A 100 -33.47 -25.21 8.70
C HIS A 100 -33.11 -24.96 7.22
N GLY A 101 -33.23 -25.89 6.27
CA GLY A 101 -34.29 -26.87 6.08
C GLY A 101 -35.34 -26.28 5.15
N SER A 102 -35.15 -26.49 3.85
CA SER A 102 -36.13 -26.64 2.74
C SER A 102 -37.27 -25.62 2.59
N ASP A 103 -37.38 -25.05 1.38
CA ASP A 103 -38.59 -24.96 0.52
C ASP A 103 -38.22 -24.03 -0.66
N GLY A 104 -38.25 -24.42 -1.93
CA GLY A 104 -39.44 -24.92 -2.62
C GLY A 104 -40.05 -23.79 -3.47
N HIS A 105 -39.35 -23.31 -4.51
CA HIS A 105 -39.98 -22.51 -5.56
C HIS A 105 -39.51 -22.95 -6.96
N ARG A 106 -40.16 -24.02 -7.38
CA ARG A 106 -40.53 -24.31 -8.77
C ARG A 106 -41.38 -23.13 -9.28
N ASP A 107 -41.08 -22.63 -10.47
CA ASP A 107 -41.99 -22.07 -11.50
C ASP A 107 -41.11 -21.27 -12.48
N GLY A 108 -41.04 -21.54 -13.79
CA GLY A 108 -42.01 -22.18 -14.67
C GLY A 108 -42.78 -21.17 -15.52
N HIS A 109 -42.10 -20.20 -16.13
CA HIS A 109 -42.69 -19.29 -17.14
C HIS A 109 -41.79 -19.34 -18.39
N ARG A 110 -42.16 -20.18 -19.37
CA ARG A 110 -42.90 -19.85 -20.60
C ARG A 110 -42.16 -18.88 -21.52
#